data_AF-A0A1B7N7L5-F1
#
_entry.id   AF-A0A1B7N7L5-F1
#
_cell.length_a   1.000
_cell.length_b   1.000
_cell.length_c   1.000
_cell.angle_alpha   90.00
_cell.angle_beta   90.00
_cell.angle_gamma   90.00
#
_symmetry.space_group_name_H-M   'P 1'
#
loop_
_entity.id
_entity.type
_entity.pdbx_description
1 polymer ?
#
loop_
_entity_poly.entity_id
_entity_poly.type
_entity_poly.pdbx_seq_one_letter_code
_entity_poly.pdbx_strand_id
1 'polypeptide(L)'
;MQETRCEEGGDIKGHFSDLLRLRESLAGMGATIDDKDFTAIVMGSLPESYRPLLTSISAAARVSQKILTAHELISVITEEYEH
;
A
#
# COMPACT_ATOMS: atom_id res chain seq x y z
N MET A 1 6.04 -11.94 -16.88
CA MET A 1 6.52 -11.76 -15.49
C MET A 1 6.11 -10.38 -14.95
N GLN A 2 4.84 -9.95 -15.02
CA GLN A 2 4.45 -8.58 -14.59
C GLN A 2 3.01 -8.40 -14.04
N GLU A 3 2.25 -9.45 -13.69
CA GLU A 3 0.78 -9.31 -13.52
C GLU A 3 0.27 -9.43 -12.08
N THR A 4 0.86 -8.67 -11.16
CA THR A 4 0.24 -8.38 -9.84
C THR A 4 0.25 -6.88 -9.59
N ARG A 5 -0.15 -6.11 -10.59
CA ARG A 5 -0.55 -4.71 -10.38
C ARG A 5 -2.05 -4.68 -10.21
N CYS A 6 -2.52 -3.92 -9.22
CA CYS A 6 -3.93 -3.55 -9.15
C CYS A 6 -4.38 -3.02 -10.51
N GLU A 7 -5.47 -3.57 -11.04
CA GLU A 7 -6.08 -3.06 -12.26
C GLU A 7 -6.63 -1.64 -12.02
N GLU A 8 -6.61 -0.83 -13.07
CA GLU A 8 -7.08 0.56 -13.04
C GLU A 8 -8.59 0.57 -12.75
N GLY A 9 -8.97 0.93 -11.52
CA GLY A 9 -10.37 0.88 -11.06
C GLY A 9 -10.83 -0.48 -10.52
N GLY A 10 -9.89 -1.41 -10.28
CA GLY A 10 -10.16 -2.64 -9.54
C GLY A 10 -10.37 -2.42 -8.03
N ASP A 11 -10.78 -3.47 -7.33
CA ASP A 11 -11.02 -3.43 -5.88
C ASP A 11 -9.70 -3.30 -5.11
N ILE A 12 -9.26 -2.06 -4.91
CA ILE A 12 -7.98 -1.75 -4.25
C ILE A 12 -7.98 -2.24 -2.80
N LYS A 13 -9.14 -2.17 -2.12
CA LYS A 13 -9.34 -2.67 -0.75
C LYS A 13 -9.08 -4.18 -0.67
N GLY A 14 -9.58 -4.94 -1.64
CA GLY A 14 -9.38 -6.38 -1.78
C GLY A 14 -7.92 -6.72 -2.05
N HIS A 15 -7.26 -6.00 -2.96
CA HIS A 15 -5.83 -6.19 -3.21
C HIS A 15 -4.96 -5.92 -1.98
N PHE A 16 -5.25 -4.86 -1.24
CA PHE A 16 -4.56 -4.59 0.02
C PHE A 16 -4.84 -5.68 1.06
N SER A 17 -6.07 -6.18 1.14
CA SER A 17 -6.42 -7.30 2.03
C SER A 17 -5.64 -8.57 1.68
N ASP A 18 -5.44 -8.85 0.39
CA ASP A 18 -4.60 -9.96 -0.08
C ASP A 18 -3.13 -9.77 0.32
N LEU A 19 -2.58 -8.55 0.20
CA LEU A 19 -1.22 -8.24 0.64
C LEU A 19 -1.04 -8.40 2.16
N LEU A 20 -2.03 -7.99 2.96
CA LEU A 20 -2.00 -8.22 4.41
C LEU A 20 -2.02 -9.72 4.71
N ARG A 21 -2.90 -10.48 4.07
CA ARG A 21 -2.99 -11.93 4.25
C ARG A 21 -1.68 -12.63 3.86
N LEU A 22 -1.03 -12.16 2.80
CA LEU A 22 0.29 -12.65 2.39
C LEU A 22 1.35 -12.35 3.46
N ARG A 23 1.36 -11.13 4.02
CA ARG A 23 2.26 -10.74 5.12
C ARG A 23 2.05 -11.62 6.35
N GLU A 24 0.81 -11.87 6.74
CA GLU A 24 0.48 -12.74 7.89
C GLU A 24 0.91 -14.19 7.64
N SER A 25 0.68 -14.71 6.43
CA SER A 25 1.13 -16.05 6.05
C SER A 25 2.66 -16.18 6.10
N LEU A 26 3.39 -15.18 5.59
CA LEU A 26 4.85 -15.11 5.68
C LEU A 26 5.32 -15.04 7.14
N ALA A 27 4.67 -14.22 7.97
CA ALA A 27 4.98 -14.13 9.39
C ALA A 27 4.75 -15.47 10.11
N GLY A 28 3.68 -16.19 9.77
CA GLY A 28 3.40 -17.54 10.27
C GLY A 28 4.45 -18.58 9.86
N MET A 29 5.12 -18.38 8.72
CA MET A 29 6.25 -19.19 8.25
C MET A 29 7.61 -18.75 8.82
N GLY A 30 7.63 -17.72 9.69
CA GLY A 30 8.86 -17.18 10.30
C GLY A 30 9.54 -16.06 9.49
N ALA A 31 8.90 -15.57 8.42
CA ALA A 31 9.38 -14.45 7.62
C ALA A 31 8.57 -13.18 7.97
N THR A 32 9.11 -12.33 8.84
CA THR A 32 8.47 -11.07 9.21
C THR A 32 8.87 -9.95 8.26
N ILE A 33 7.88 -9.29 7.64
CA ILE A 33 8.10 -8.08 6.85
C ILE A 33 7.89 -6.86 7.76
N ASP A 34 8.90 -6.00 7.83
CA ASP A 34 8.82 -4.72 8.54
C ASP A 34 7.75 -3.81 7.93
N ASP A 35 7.15 -2.94 8.73
CA ASP A 35 6.07 -2.08 8.23
C ASP A 35 6.55 -1.13 7.12
N LYS A 36 7.81 -0.68 7.16
CA LYS A 36 8.41 0.16 6.13
C LYS A 36 8.57 -0.58 4.80
N ASP A 37 9.08 -1.81 4.85
CA ASP A 37 9.21 -2.67 3.67
C ASP A 37 7.85 -3.04 3.12
N PHE A 38 6.89 -3.38 3.99
CA PHE A 38 5.52 -3.66 3.59
C PHE A 38 4.87 -2.44 2.93
N THR A 39 5.07 -1.24 3.49
CA THR A 39 4.59 0.01 2.89
C THR A 39 5.19 0.22 1.49
N ALA A 40 6.48 -0.05 1.31
CA ALA A 40 7.12 0.03 -0.01
C ALA A 40 6.55 -1.00 -1.02
N ILE A 41 6.25 -2.22 -0.57
CA ILE A 41 5.59 -3.26 -1.39
C ILE A 41 4.20 -2.80 -1.81
N VAL A 42 3.40 -2.30 -0.86
CA VAL A 42 2.06 -1.77 -1.08
C VAL A 42 2.10 -0.63 -2.11
N MET A 43 2.98 0.36 -1.93
CA MET A 43 3.20 1.45 -2.87
C MET A 43 3.62 0.98 -4.27
N GLY A 44 4.45 -0.06 -4.35
CA GLY A 44 4.93 -0.63 -5.62
C GLY A 44 3.90 -1.50 -6.34
N SER A 45 2.93 -2.05 -5.61
CA SER A 45 1.85 -2.88 -6.15
C SER A 45 0.73 -2.09 -6.83
N LEU A 46 0.67 -0.78 -6.55
CA LEU A 46 -0.32 0.13 -7.12
C LEU A 46 0.05 0.51 -8.56
N PRO A 47 -0.96 0.75 -9.43
CA PRO A 47 -0.71 1.17 -10.80
C PRO A 47 -0.15 2.60 -10.83
N GLU A 48 0.48 2.92 -11.95
CA GLU A 48 1.16 4.20 -12.17
C GLU A 48 0.27 5.43 -12.03
N SER A 49 -1.03 5.30 -12.24
CA SER A 49 -2.04 6.33 -11.97
C SER A 49 -2.06 6.81 -10.51
N TYR A 50 -1.60 5.99 -9.55
CA TYR A 50 -1.52 6.36 -8.13
C TYR A 50 -0.17 6.99 -7.75
N ARG A 51 0.84 6.98 -8.63
CA ARG A 51 2.14 7.63 -8.40
C ARG A 51 2.04 9.08 -7.89
N PRO A 52 1.21 9.97 -8.48
CA PRO A 52 1.09 11.34 -7.99
C PRO A 52 0.51 11.39 -6.57
N LEU A 53 -0.54 10.61 -6.29
CA LEU A 53 -1.14 10.53 -4.96
C LEU A 53 -0.15 10.00 -3.92
N LEU A 54 0.54 8.90 -4.23
CA LEU A 54 1.59 8.32 -3.38
C LEU A 54 2.72 9.30 -3.09
N THR A 55 3.10 10.11 -4.08
CA THR A 55 4.12 11.16 -3.92
C THR A 55 3.65 12.25 -2.97
N SER A 56 2.41 12.71 -3.12
CA SER A 56 1.79 13.70 -2.22
C SER A 56 1.68 13.18 -0.79
N ILE A 57 1.20 11.95 -0.60
CA ILE A 57 1.09 11.32 0.72
C ILE A 57 2.48 11.18 1.36
N SER A 58 3.47 10.69 0.61
CA SER A 58 4.85 10.56 1.11
C SER A 58 5.46 11.92 1.47
N ALA A 59 5.21 12.96 0.67
CA ALA A 59 5.66 14.32 0.96
C ALA A 59 4.99 14.88 2.23
N ALA A 60 3.68 14.71 2.38
CA ALA A 60 2.93 15.15 3.56
C ALA A 60 3.40 14.46 4.85
N ALA A 61 3.71 13.17 4.78
CA ALA A 61 4.25 12.41 5.91
C ALA A 61 5.66 12.84 6.29
N ARG A 62 6.51 13.14 5.30
CA ARG A 62 7.84 13.72 5.55
C ARG A 62 7.75 15.06 6.24
N VAL A 63 6.83 15.93 5.81
CA VAL A 63 6.59 17.24 6.44
C VAL A 63 6.07 17.08 7.87
N SER A 64 5.15 16.14 8.11
CA SER A 64 4.60 15.88 9.45
C SER A 64 5.53 15.06 10.34
N GLN A 65 6.68 14.60 9.84
CA GLN A 65 7.57 13.64 10.49
C GLN A 65 6.85 12.39 11.04
N LYS A 66 5.71 12.04 10.43
CA LYS A 66 4.89 10.90 10.85
C LYS A 66 5.27 9.69 10.01
N ILE A 67 5.40 8.54 10.65
CA ILE A 67 5.63 7.29 9.94
C ILE A 67 4.32 6.92 9.23
N LEU A 68 4.35 6.92 7.90
CA LEU A 68 3.29 6.31 7.10
C LEU A 68 3.41 4.80 7.24
N THR A 69 2.43 4.24 7.90
CA THR A 69 2.19 2.80 7.91
C THR A 69 1.37 2.42 6.68
N ALA A 70 1.43 1.14 6.32
CA ALA A 70 0.62 0.62 5.22
C ALA A 70 -0.87 0.86 5.46
N HIS A 71 -1.35 0.78 6.71
CA HIS A 71 -2.76 1.01 7.03
C HIS A 71 -3.22 2.45 6.76
N GLU A 72 -2.41 3.45 7.14
CA GLU A 72 -2.76 4.86 6.89
C GLU A 72 -2.80 5.10 5.38
N LEU A 73 -1.82 4.56 4.65
CA LEU A 73 -1.75 4.67 3.19
C LEU A 73 -3.00 4.08 2.53
N ILE A 74 -3.41 2.87 2.96
CA ILE A 74 -4.61 2.19 2.47
C ILE A 74 -5.85 3.03 2.75
N SER A 75 -5.97 3.56 3.97
CA SER A 75 -7.11 4.39 4.39
C SER A 75 -7.23 5.65 3.52
N VAL A 76 -6.13 6.38 3.34
CA VAL A 76 -6.12 7.62 2.54
C VAL A 76 -6.44 7.33 1.07
N ILE A 77 -5.84 6.30 0.49
CA ILE A 77 -6.11 5.94 -0.92
C ILE A 77 -7.58 5.53 -1.11
N THR A 78 -8.14 4.82 -0.13
CA THR A 78 -9.54 4.40 -0.16
C THR A 78 -10.48 5.59 -0.05
N GLU A 79 -10.21 6.51 0.87
CA GLU A 79 -11.00 7.73 1.09
C GLU A 79 -10.98 8.65 -0.15
N GLU A 80 -9.81 8.82 -0.78
CA GLU A 80 -9.65 9.63 -2.00
C GLU A 80 -10.35 9.03 -3.24
N TYR A 81 -10.64 7.72 -3.25
CA TYR A 81 -11.31 7.04 -4.37
C TYR A 81 -12.82 6.87 -4.16
N GLU A 82 -13.30 6.94 -2.91
CA GLU A 82 -14.73 6.92 -2.58
C GLU A 82 -15.40 8.31 -2.72
N HIS A 83 -14.63 9.34 -3.10
CA HIS A 83 -15.06 10.75 -3.12
C HIS A 83 -15.10 11.37 -4.53
#